data_AF-A0A7X5XE59-F1
#
_entry.id   AF-A0A7X5XE59-F1
#
_cell.length_a   1.000
_cell.length_b   1.000
_cell.length_c   1.000
_cell.angle_alpha   90.00
_cell.angle_beta   90.00
_cell.angle_gamma   90.00
#
_symmetry.space_group_name_H-M   'P 1'
#
loop_
_entity.id
_entity.type
_entity.pdbx_description
1 polymer ?
#
loop_
_entity_poly.entity_id
_entity_poly.type
_entity_poly.pdbx_seq_one_letter_code
_entity_poly.pdbx_strand_id
1 'polypeptide(L)'
;MTDEPIRLDRDQVASLARLLREIEQFLDECDGSVEEALAAHFGLNPASEAFSAALCFHADRIETALATDPPASRTPTRRIHAVHNPSGQTATR
;
A
#
# COMPACT_ATOMS: atom_id res chain seq x y z
N MET A 1 11.10 -24.32 -8.98
CA MET A 1 10.16 -23.24 -8.66
C MET A 1 10.49 -22.08 -9.57
N THR A 2 9.54 -21.62 -10.37
CA THR A 2 9.69 -20.38 -11.15
C THR A 2 9.61 -19.22 -10.17
N ASP A 3 10.76 -18.59 -9.92
CA ASP A 3 10.94 -17.41 -9.07
C ASP A 3 10.52 -16.16 -9.84
N GLU A 4 9.26 -16.13 -10.28
CA GLU A 4 8.72 -14.95 -10.93
C GLU A 4 8.28 -13.95 -9.84
N PRO A 5 8.84 -12.73 -9.82
CA PRO A 5 8.55 -11.78 -8.76
C PRO A 5 7.09 -11.31 -8.86
N ILE A 6 6.38 -11.40 -7.74
CA ILE A 6 5.02 -10.86 -7.61
C ILE A 6 5.06 -9.35 -7.80
N ARG A 7 4.28 -8.84 -8.75
CA ARG A 7 4.11 -7.41 -9.02
C ARG A 7 2.81 -6.93 -8.39
N LEU A 8 2.92 -6.01 -7.44
CA LEU A 8 1.77 -5.36 -6.80
C LEU A 8 1.71 -3.90 -7.23
N ASP A 9 0.51 -3.39 -7.47
CA ASP A 9 0.31 -1.95 -7.66
C ASP A 9 0.39 -1.18 -6.34
N ARG A 10 0.44 0.15 -6.42
CA ARG A 10 0.62 1.01 -5.25
C ARG A 10 -0.47 0.81 -4.18
N ASP A 11 -1.71 0.64 -4.61
CA ASP A 11 -2.84 0.50 -3.67
C ASP A 11 -2.79 -0.87 -2.99
N GLN A 12 -2.43 -1.92 -3.73
CA GLN A 12 -2.18 -3.26 -3.20
C GLN A 12 -1.01 -3.27 -2.21
N VAL A 13 0.08 -2.57 -2.52
CA VAL A 13 1.24 -2.43 -1.62
C VAL A 13 0.85 -1.70 -0.33
N ALA A 14 0.04 -0.65 -0.42
CA ALA A 14 -0.49 0.05 0.76
C ALA A 14 -1.44 -0.82 1.60
N SER A 15 -2.30 -1.61 0.94
CA SER A 15 -3.15 -2.60 1.63
C SER A 15 -2.32 -3.69 2.32
N LEU A 16 -1.24 -4.14 1.69
CA LEU A 16 -0.33 -5.12 2.29
C LEU A 16 0.33 -4.55 3.55
N ALA A 17 0.88 -3.33 3.50
CA ALA A 17 1.46 -2.70 4.69
C ALA A 17 0.45 -2.63 5.85
N ARG A 18 -0.79 -2.23 5.56
CA ARG A 18 -1.85 -2.19 6.57
C ARG A 18 -2.16 -3.56 7.15
N LEU A 19 -2.27 -4.59 6.31
CA LEU A 19 -2.51 -5.96 6.77
C LEU A 19 -1.38 -6.44 7.70
N LEU A 20 -0.12 -6.15 7.34
CA LEU A 20 1.02 -6.51 8.19
C LEU A 20 0.94 -5.84 9.58
N ARG A 21 0.51 -4.58 9.65
CA ARG A 21 0.26 -3.87 10.92
C ARG A 21 -0.89 -4.46 11.73
N GLU A 22 -1.98 -4.85 11.07
CA GLU A 22 -3.12 -5.49 11.74
C GLU A 22 -2.72 -6.84 12.36
N ILE A 23 -1.87 -7.61 11.67
CA ILE A 23 -1.36 -8.88 12.18
C ILE A 23 -0.32 -8.64 13.30
N GLU A 24 0.58 -7.67 13.15
CA GLU A 24 1.51 -7.23 14.21
C GLU A 24 0.75 -6.95 15.50
N GLN A 25 -0.28 -6.10 15.43
CA GLN A 25 -1.09 -5.75 16.59
C GLN A 25 -1.84 -6.95 17.19
N PHE A 26 -2.37 -7.84 16.34
CA PHE A 26 -2.98 -9.08 16.84
C PHE A 26 -1.98 -9.93 17.64
N LEU A 27 -0.72 -10.02 17.21
CA LEU A 27 0.30 -10.82 17.89
C LEU A 27 0.77 -10.16 19.18
N ASP A 28 0.88 -8.83 19.21
CA ASP A 28 1.21 -8.09 20.44
C ASP A 28 0.14 -8.21 21.53
N GLU A 29 -1.12 -8.37 21.12
CA GLU A 29 -2.28 -8.49 22.02
C GLU A 29 -2.71 -9.96 22.25
N CYS A 30 -2.01 -10.93 21.65
CA CYS A 30 -2.41 -12.33 21.75
C CYS A 30 -2.22 -12.89 23.17
N ASP A 31 -3.09 -13.80 23.55
CA ASP A 31 -2.99 -14.46 24.85
C ASP A 31 -1.96 -15.61 24.85
N GLY A 32 -1.68 -16.12 26.04
CA GLY A 32 -0.72 -17.22 26.21
C GLY A 32 -1.09 -18.51 25.48
N SER A 33 -2.37 -18.76 25.19
CA SER A 33 -2.78 -19.97 24.48
C SER A 33 -2.45 -19.91 22.98
N VAL A 34 -2.58 -18.72 22.39
CA VAL A 34 -2.14 -18.45 21.01
C VAL A 34 -0.62 -18.52 20.92
N GLU A 35 0.09 -17.91 21.87
CA GLU A 35 1.55 -17.99 21.94
C GLU A 35 2.06 -19.43 22.03
N GLU A 36 1.48 -20.24 22.92
CA GLU A 36 1.84 -21.67 23.05
C GLU A 36 1.58 -22.45 21.75
N ALA A 37 0.45 -22.18 21.07
CA ALA A 37 0.13 -22.82 19.79
C ALA A 37 1.10 -22.41 18.68
N LEU A 38 1.46 -21.13 18.59
CA LEU A 38 2.46 -20.63 17.64
C LEU A 38 3.83 -21.23 17.93
N ALA A 39 4.25 -21.26 19.19
CA ALA A 39 5.53 -21.83 19.58
C ALA A 39 5.62 -23.33 19.27
N ALA A 40 4.55 -24.10 19.53
CA ALA A 40 4.50 -25.51 19.20
C ALA A 40 4.52 -25.77 17.68
N HIS A 41 3.86 -24.91 16.89
CA HIS A 41 3.79 -25.06 15.44
C HIS A 41 5.09 -24.67 14.74
N PHE A 42 5.68 -23.54 15.13
CA PHE A 42 6.85 -22.97 14.45
C PHE A 42 8.19 -23.32 15.12
N GLY A 43 8.18 -23.88 16.34
CA GLY A 43 9.39 -24.22 17.09
C GLY A 43 10.18 -22.99 17.55
N LEU A 44 9.50 -21.86 17.77
CA LEU A 44 10.07 -20.58 18.19
C LEU A 44 9.47 -20.17 19.53
N ASN A 45 10.24 -19.55 20.43
CA ASN A 45 9.71 -19.02 21.69
C ASN A 45 10.54 -17.80 22.15
N PRO A 46 9.94 -16.61 22.32
CA PRO A 46 8.54 -16.28 22.03
C PRO A 46 8.26 -16.16 20.52
N ALA A 47 7.24 -16.85 20.03
CA ALA A 47 6.88 -16.89 18.62
C ALA A 47 6.15 -15.61 18.18
N SER A 48 5.16 -15.15 18.96
CA SER A 48 4.41 -13.91 18.69
C SER A 48 5.33 -12.69 18.58
N GLU A 49 6.26 -12.52 19.51
CA GLU A 49 7.23 -11.41 19.50
C GLU A 49 8.13 -11.48 18.26
N ALA A 50 8.64 -12.66 17.91
CA ALA A 50 9.49 -12.84 16.73
C ALA A 50 8.73 -12.52 15.43
N PHE A 51 7.47 -12.96 15.30
CA PHE A 51 6.64 -12.65 14.14
C PHE A 51 6.23 -11.19 14.11
N SER A 52 5.83 -10.60 15.25
CA SER A 52 5.50 -9.19 15.38
C SER A 52 6.65 -8.31 14.90
N ALA A 53 7.88 -8.56 15.39
CA ALA A 53 9.07 -7.82 14.95
C ALA A 53 9.35 -7.94 13.44
N ALA A 54 9.16 -9.13 12.86
CA ALA A 54 9.35 -9.34 11.42
C ALA A 54 8.29 -8.59 10.59
N LEU A 55 7.02 -8.64 11.01
CA LEU A 55 5.92 -7.94 10.35
C LEU A 55 6.12 -6.43 10.40
N CYS A 56 6.48 -5.90 11.57
CA CYS A 56 6.81 -4.50 11.79
C CYS A 56 7.90 -4.02 10.82
N PHE A 57 9.03 -4.76 10.75
CA PHE A 57 10.13 -4.45 9.85
C PHE A 57 9.72 -4.44 8.37
N HIS A 58 8.88 -5.39 7.95
CA HIS A 58 8.40 -5.44 6.57
C HIS A 58 7.40 -4.33 6.26
N ALA A 59 6.51 -3.99 7.18
CA ALA A 59 5.58 -2.88 7.05
C ALA A 59 6.33 -1.55 6.90
N ASP A 60 7.32 -1.28 7.78
CA ASP A 60 8.17 -0.07 7.73
C ASP A 60 8.86 0.10 6.37
N ARG A 61 9.40 -0.99 5.83
CA ARG A 61 10.07 -0.99 4.53
C ARG A 61 9.11 -0.64 3.40
N ILE A 62 7.90 -1.19 3.45
CA ILE A 62 6.87 -0.91 2.44
C ILE A 62 6.41 0.55 2.54
N GLU A 63 6.13 1.03 3.75
CA GLU A 63 5.71 2.41 4.01
C GLU A 63 6.78 3.40 3.55
N THR A 64 8.05 3.12 3.84
CA THR A 64 9.18 3.91 3.35
C THR A 64 9.23 3.92 1.83
N ALA A 65 9.09 2.77 1.18
CA ALA A 65 9.10 2.70 -0.28
C ALA A 65 7.96 3.51 -0.90
N LEU A 66 6.74 3.40 -0.35
CA LEU A 66 5.57 4.18 -0.77
C LEU A 66 5.77 5.69 -0.58
N ALA A 67 6.42 6.11 0.51
CA ALA A 67 6.71 7.51 0.78
C ALA A 67 7.75 8.09 -0.20
N THR A 68 8.75 7.28 -0.59
CA THR A 68 9.82 7.71 -1.50
C THR A 68 9.43 7.73 -2.97
N ASP A 69 8.40 6.99 -3.37
CA ASP A 69 7.89 6.98 -4.73
C ASP A 69 6.70 7.95 -4.84
N PRO A 70 6.89 9.19 -5.30
CA PRO A 70 5.77 10.13 -5.42
C PRO A 70 4.74 9.57 -6.40
N PRO A 71 3.43 9.67 -6.11
CA PRO A 71 2.42 9.29 -7.09
C PRO A 71 2.69 10.10 -8.35
N ALA A 72 2.98 9.41 -9.46
CA ALA A 72 3.19 10.05 -10.75
C ALA A 72 2.05 11.06 -10.93
N SER A 73 2.41 12.34 -10.98
CA SER A 73 1.43 13.42 -11.09
C SER A 73 0.59 13.11 -12.31
N ARG A 74 -0.65 12.64 -12.10
CA ARG A 74 -1.62 12.46 -13.17
C ARG A 74 -1.82 13.85 -13.73
N THR A 75 -1.07 14.18 -14.78
CA THR A 75 -1.22 15.45 -15.47
C THR A 75 -2.65 15.42 -15.99
N PRO A 76 -3.56 16.29 -15.53
CA PRO A 76 -4.87 16.33 -16.13
C PRO A 76 -4.65 16.76 -17.58
N THR A 77 -4.85 15.85 -18.51
CA THR A 77 -4.87 16.16 -19.95
C THR A 77 -6.03 17.13 -20.17
N ARG A 78 -5.77 18.40 -19.96
CA ARG A 78 -6.70 19.49 -20.25
C ARG A 78 -6.81 19.54 -21.77
N ARG A 79 -7.74 18.78 -22.36
CA ARG A 79 -8.20 18.98 -23.73
C ARG A 79 -8.88 20.34 -23.76
N ILE A 80 -8.10 21.39 -23.96
CA ILE A 80 -8.62 22.70 -24.33
C ILE A 80 -9.10 22.55 -25.77
N HIS A 81 -10.38 22.23 -25.96
CA HIS A 81 -11.04 22.52 -27.22
C HIS A 81 -11.15 24.05 -27.30
N ALA A 82 -10.17 24.68 -27.95
CA ALA A 82 -10.28 26.05 -28.40
C ALA A 82 -11.38 26.11 -29.46
N VAL A 83 -12.60 26.46 -29.07
CA VAL A 83 -13.62 26.94 -30.01
C VAL A 83 -13.27 28.39 -30.30
N HIS A 84 -12.38 28.58 -31.27
CA HIS A 84 -12.15 29.87 -31.89
C HIS A 84 -13.35 30.14 -32.81
N ASN A 85 -14.31 30.94 -32.35
CA ASN A 85 -15.36 31.48 -33.22
C ASN A 85 -15.13 33.00 -33.32
N PRO A 86 -14.64 33.51 -34.48
CA PRO A 86 -14.46 34.94 -34.66
C PRO A 86 -15.81 35.64 -34.75
N SER A 87 -15.99 36.66 -33.92
CA SER A 87 -17.15 37.55 -33.89
C SER A 87 -17.22 38.40 -35.17
N GLY A 88 -18.43 38.63 -35.68
CA GLY A 88 -18.68 39.58 -36.76
C GLY A 88 -20.15 39.97 -36.86
N GLN A 89 -20.49 41.10 -36.24
CA GLN A 89 -21.77 41.81 -36.38
C GLN A 89 -22.02 42.23 -37.83
N THR A 90 -23.28 42.14 -38.29
CA THR A 90 -23.84 43.14 -39.22
C THR A 90 -25.26 43.48 -38.80
N ALA A 91 -25.43 44.76 -38.49
CA ALA A 91 -26.68 45.41 -38.15
C ALA A 91 -27.58 45.64 -39.38
N THR A 92 -28.87 45.81 -39.10
CA THR A 92 -29.89 46.61 -39.82
C THR A 92 -30.11 46.38 -41.31
N ARG A 93 -31.31 45.91 -41.66
CA ARG A 93 -32.32 46.74 -42.35
C ARG A 93 -33.73 46.20 -42.14
#